data_AF-J4C7E7-F1
#
_entry.id   AF-J4C7E7-F1
#
_cell.length_a   1.000
_cell.length_b   1.000
_cell.length_c   1.000
_cell.angle_alpha   90.00
_cell.angle_beta   90.00
_cell.angle_gamma   90.00
#
_symmetry.space_group_name_H-M   'P 1'
#
loop_
_entity.id
_entity.type
_entity.pdbx_description
1 polymer ?
#
loop_
_entity_poly.entity_id
_entity_poly.type
_entity_poly.pdbx_seq_one_letter_code
_entity_poly.pdbx_strand_id
1 'polypeptide(L)'
;MAISICSDGNLKSRLDLIDPLSRIFICNIPTKFSKAKLKKSCDKYGGIEVYVFQDADFDMGWALVGFSSRRSVKRLIRQINRSRIVSE
;
A
#
# COMPACT_ATOMS: atom_id res chain seq x y z
N MET A 1 19.02 -19.00 2.92
CA MET A 1 18.37 -17.72 2.56
C MET A 1 18.30 -16.86 3.80
N ALA A 2 19.06 -15.76 3.83
CA ALA A 2 19.00 -14.81 4.93
C ALA A 2 17.98 -13.71 4.59
N ILE A 3 17.04 -13.45 5.49
CA ILE A 3 16.11 -12.32 5.36
C ILE A 3 16.86 -11.09 5.85
N SER A 4 17.19 -10.17 4.93
CA SER A 4 17.77 -8.88 5.30
C SER A 4 16.65 -7.92 5.68
N ILE A 5 16.58 -7.52 6.96
CA ILE A 5 15.61 -6.54 7.47
C ILE A 5 16.31 -5.17 7.44
N CYS A 6 16.05 -4.38 6.40
CA CYS A 6 16.54 -3.00 6.31
C CYS A 6 15.57 -2.07 7.04
N SER A 7 15.93 -1.63 8.26
CA SER A 7 15.24 -0.55 8.96
C SER A 7 15.84 0.79 8.55
N ASP A 8 15.16 1.53 7.68
CA ASP A 8 15.44 2.96 7.52
C ASP A 8 15.03 3.65 8.83
N GLY A 9 16.01 4.17 9.58
CA GLY A 9 15.80 4.73 10.93
C GLY A 9 14.79 5.89 10.98
N ASN A 10 14.44 6.46 9.82
CA ASN A 10 13.44 7.51 9.67
C ASN A 10 12.00 6.98 9.43
N LEU A 11 11.85 5.69 9.14
CA LEU A 11 10.54 5.09 8.88
C LEU A 11 9.71 4.95 10.15
N LYS A 12 10.34 4.66 11.30
CA LYS A 12 9.66 4.44 12.57
C LYS A 12 8.97 5.72 13.07
N SER A 13 9.68 6.84 13.05
CA SER A 13 9.15 8.17 13.43
C SER A 13 8.02 8.64 12.51
N ARG A 14 8.13 8.41 11.19
CA ARG A 14 7.05 8.72 10.25
C ARG A 14 5.83 7.83 10.45
N LEU A 15 6.04 6.54 10.74
CA LEU A 15 4.95 5.62 11.00
C LEU A 15 4.15 6.06 12.23
N ASP A 16 4.81 6.45 13.32
CA ASP A 16 4.15 6.88 14.56
C ASP A 16 3.22 8.10 14.39
N LEU A 17 3.45 8.94 13.37
CA LEU A 17 2.60 10.10 13.04
C LEU A 17 1.31 9.74 12.28
N ILE A 18 1.22 8.52 11.76
CA ILE A 18 0.08 8.07 10.96
C ILE A 18 -0.79 7.20 11.85
N ASP A 19 -2.08 7.46 11.85
CA ASP A 19 -3.06 6.59 12.45
C ASP A 19 -2.91 5.14 11.94
N PRO A 20 -2.65 4.14 12.82
CA PRO A 20 -2.48 2.75 12.40
C PRO A 20 -3.66 2.20 11.58
N LEU A 21 -4.87 2.71 11.83
CA LEU A 21 -6.09 2.32 11.13
C LEU A 21 -6.25 2.97 9.75
N SER A 22 -5.35 3.88 9.35
CA SER A 22 -5.25 4.40 7.99
C SER A 22 -4.15 3.74 7.16
N ARG A 23 -3.46 2.73 7.70
CA ARG A 23 -2.40 1.98 7.01
C ARG A 23 -2.95 0.71 6.38
N ILE A 24 -2.51 0.40 5.17
CA ILE A 24 -2.90 -0.80 4.43
C ILE A 24 -1.66 -1.47 3.87
N PHE A 25 -1.65 -2.80 4.00
CA PHE A 25 -0.68 -3.66 3.35
C PHE A 25 -1.26 -4.17 2.03
N ILE A 26 -0.53 -3.98 0.94
CA ILE A 26 -0.92 -4.40 -0.42
C ILE A 26 0.05 -5.51 -0.84
N CYS A 27 -0.49 -6.70 -1.14
CA CYS A 27 0.27 -7.86 -1.62
C CYS A 27 -0.02 -8.13 -3.11
N ASN A 28 0.76 -9.04 -3.70
CA ASN A 28 0.61 -9.52 -5.07
C ASN A 28 0.64 -8.39 -6.10
N ILE A 29 1.54 -7.43 -5.88
CA ILE A 29 1.80 -6.36 -6.84
C ILE A 29 2.55 -6.97 -8.03
N PRO A 30 2.05 -6.83 -9.28
CA PRO A 30 2.67 -7.42 -10.45
C PRO A 30 4.11 -6.93 -10.67
N THR A 31 4.96 -7.83 -11.16
CA THR A 31 6.29 -7.53 -11.68
C THR A 31 6.13 -6.44 -12.77
N LYS A 32 6.79 -5.28 -12.64
CA LYS A 32 6.64 -4.05 -13.47
C LYS A 32 5.59 -3.02 -13.02
N PHE A 33 4.90 -3.24 -11.91
CA PHE A 33 3.97 -2.26 -11.37
C PHE A 33 4.68 -1.23 -10.49
N SER A 34 5.13 -0.12 -11.08
CA SER A 34 5.96 0.86 -10.37
C SER A 34 5.28 1.53 -9.17
N LYS A 35 6.08 1.97 -8.19
CA LYS A 35 5.65 2.82 -7.07
C LYS A 35 4.79 4.01 -7.50
N ALA A 36 5.12 4.65 -8.63
CA ALA A 36 4.36 5.78 -9.16
C ALA A 36 2.95 5.38 -9.64
N LYS A 37 2.82 4.21 -10.29
CA LYS A 37 1.51 3.65 -10.69
C LYS A 37 0.69 3.27 -9.47
N LEU A 38 1.31 2.66 -8.45
CA LEU A 38 0.64 2.38 -7.18
C LEU A 38 0.14 3.65 -6.52
N LYS A 39 0.98 4.70 -6.51
CA LYS A 39 0.62 6.00 -5.96
C LYS A 39 -0.62 6.57 -6.68
N LYS A 40 -0.56 6.64 -8.01
CA LYS A 40 -1.65 7.16 -8.84
C LYS A 40 -2.96 6.36 -8.67
N SER A 41 -2.87 5.04 -8.55
CA SER A 41 -4.04 4.17 -8.36
C SER A 41 -4.72 4.37 -7.00
N CYS A 42 -3.97 4.70 -5.95
CA CYS A 42 -4.52 4.87 -4.61
C CYS A 42 -4.94 6.33 -4.31
N ASP A 43 -4.35 7.31 -5.01
CA ASP A 43 -4.62 8.74 -4.83
C ASP A 43 -6.11 9.10 -4.99
N LYS A 44 -6.82 8.36 -5.86
CA LYS A 44 -8.27 8.53 -6.09
C LYS A 44 -9.15 8.24 -4.87
N TYR A 45 -8.62 7.54 -3.85
CA TYR A 45 -9.34 7.27 -2.61
C TYR A 45 -8.99 8.25 -1.48
N GLY A 46 -8.01 9.12 -1.71
CA GLY A 46 -7.47 10.11 -0.79
C GLY A 46 -5.96 10.22 -0.93
N GLY A 47 -5.39 11.31 -0.41
CA GLY A 47 -3.93 11.49 -0.41
C GLY A 47 -3.24 10.31 0.27
N ILE A 48 -2.22 9.78 -0.40
CA ILE A 48 -1.45 8.65 0.10
C ILE A 48 0.03 8.96 0.21
N GLU A 49 0.64 8.32 1.18
CA GLU A 49 2.08 8.20 1.31
C GLU A 49 2.48 6.72 1.22
N VAL A 50 3.43 6.42 0.33
CA VAL A 50 3.93 5.06 0.12
C VAL A 50 5.24 4.93 0.89
N TYR A 51 5.18 4.21 2.01
CA TYR A 51 6.26 4.09 2.99
C TYR A 51 7.30 3.07 2.55
N VAL A 52 6.82 1.90 2.14
CA VAL A 52 7.66 0.80 1.67
C VAL A 52 7.04 0.25 0.40
N PHE A 53 7.88 0.05 -0.60
CA PHE A 53 7.52 -0.57 -1.85
C PHE A 53 8.65 -1.53 -2.21
N GLN A 54 8.36 -2.83 -2.21
CA GLN A 54 9.28 -3.85 -2.68
C GLN A 54 8.83 -4.26 -4.08
N ASP A 55 9.67 -3.97 -5.08
CA ASP A 55 9.51 -4.55 -6.41
C ASP A 55 9.58 -6.08 -6.29
N ALA A 56 8.71 -6.75 -7.03
CA ALA A 56 8.78 -8.20 -7.16
C ALA A 56 9.82 -8.54 -8.23
N ASP A 57 10.60 -9.59 -8.01
CA ASP A 57 11.28 -10.30 -9.11
C ASP A 57 10.32 -11.28 -9.83
N PHE A 58 9.24 -11.73 -9.15
CA PHE A 58 8.29 -12.74 -9.64
C PHE A 58 6.85 -12.57 -9.09
N ASP A 59 6.16 -11.45 -9.38
CA ASP A 59 4.74 -11.18 -9.04
C ASP A 59 4.33 -11.23 -7.54
N MET A 60 5.30 -11.24 -6.62
CA MET A 60 5.09 -11.21 -5.16
C MET A 60 5.39 -9.85 -4.53
N GLY A 61 5.25 -8.77 -5.30
CA GLY A 61 5.57 -7.42 -4.82
C GLY A 61 4.60 -7.03 -3.72
N TRP A 62 5.07 -6.20 -2.78
CA TRP A 62 4.23 -5.71 -1.70
C TRP A 62 4.56 -4.27 -1.33
N ALA A 63 3.58 -3.59 -0.74
CA ALA A 63 3.72 -2.22 -0.31
C ALA A 63 2.96 -1.94 0.98
N LEU A 64 3.57 -1.10 1.82
CA LEU A 64 2.90 -0.49 2.96
C LEU A 64 2.52 0.95 2.57
N VAL A 65 1.23 1.22 2.58
CA VAL A 65 0.66 2.52 2.20
C VAL A 65 -0.11 3.09 3.37
N GLY A 66 0.15 4.36 3.70
CA GLY A 66 -0.68 5.10 4.65
C GLY A 66 -1.56 6.09 3.90
N PHE A 67 -2.84 6.05 4.22
CA PHE A 67 -3.83 7.00 3.74
C PHE A 67 -3.96 8.17 4.71
N SER A 68 -4.32 9.33 4.18
CA SER A 68 -4.58 10.54 4.97
C SER A 68 -5.72 10.39 6.00
N SER A 69 -6.61 9.40 5.84
CA SER A 69 -7.70 9.16 6.79
C SER A 69 -8.22 7.72 6.77
N ARG A 70 -8.82 7.29 7.89
CA ARG A 70 -9.62 6.05 7.97
C ARG A 70 -10.76 5.99 6.94
N ARG A 71 -11.31 7.15 6.57
CA ARG A 71 -12.40 7.24 5.58
C ARG A 71 -11.91 6.84 4.19
N SER A 72 -10.68 7.21 3.82
CA SER A 72 -10.05 6.83 2.56
C SER A 72 -9.85 5.32 2.45
N VAL A 73 -9.39 4.69 3.54
CA VAL A 73 -9.29 3.22 3.65
C VAL A 73 -10.65 2.55 3.44
N LYS A 74 -11.71 3.04 4.11
CA LYS A 74 -13.07 2.50 3.94
C LYS A 74 -13.58 2.62 2.50
N ARG A 75 -13.25 3.71 1.78
CA ARG A 75 -13.62 3.86 0.36
C ARG A 75 -12.89 2.85 -0.52
N LEU A 76 -11.59 2.66 -0.32
CA LEU A 76 -10.80 1.66 -1.05
C LEU A 76 -11.40 0.25 -0.87
N ILE A 77 -11.62 -0.18 0.37
CA ILE A 77 -12.14 -1.52 0.67
C ILE A 77 -13.50 -1.74 0.02
N ARG A 78 -14.41 -0.76 0.12
CA ARG A 78 -15.73 -0.85 -0.53
C ARG A 78 -15.61 -0.99 -2.05
N GLN A 79 -14.69 -0.27 -2.67
CA GLN A 79 -14.47 -0.36 -4.12
C GLN A 79 -13.91 -1.71 -4.52
N ILE A 80 -12.90 -2.22 -3.81
CA ILE A 80 -12.32 -3.55 -4.06
C ILE A 80 -13.39 -4.64 -3.93
N ASN A 81 -14.20 -4.59 -2.87
CA ASN A 81 -15.27 -5.57 -2.67
C ASN A 81 -16.31 -5.50 -3.79
N ARG A 82 -16.70 -4.30 -4.23
CA ARG A 82 -17.60 -4.14 -5.39
C ARG A 82 -16.99 -4.72 -6.66
N SER A 83 -15.72 -4.45 -6.94
CA SER A 83 -15.05 -4.96 -8.15
C SER A 83 -14.91 -6.49 -8.17
N ARG A 84 -14.74 -7.12 -7.00
CA ARG A 84 -14.72 -8.59 -6.89
C ARG A 84 -16.08 -9.21 -7.21
N ILE A 85 -17.17 -8.62 -6.69
CA ILE A 85 -18.54 -9.14 -6.89
C ILE A 85 -18.98 -9.03 -8.36
N VAL A 86 -18.46 -8.08 -9.13
CA VAL A 86 -18.81 -7.89 -10.55
C VAL A 86 -18.00 -8.82 -11.48
N SER A 87 -17.02 -9.55 -10.93
CA SER A 87 -16.16 -10.46 -11.70
C SER A 87 -16.56 -11.94 -11.55
N GLU A 88 -17.73 -12.22 -10.96
CA GLU A 88 -18.43 -13.52 -10.92
C GLU A 88 -19.72 -13.44 -11.72
#